data_AF-A0ABD5TD72-F1
#
_entry.id   AF-A0ABD5TD72-F1
#
_cell.length_a   1.000
_cell.length_b   1.000
_cell.length_c   1.000
_cell.angle_alpha   90.00
_cell.angle_beta   90.00
_cell.angle_gamma   90.00
#
_symmetry.space_group_name_H-M   'P 1'
#
loop_
_entity.id
_entity.type
_entity.pdbx_description
1 polymer ?
#
loop_
_entity_poly.entity_id
_entity_poly.type
_entity_poly.pdbx_seq_one_letter_code
_entity_poly.pdbx_strand_id
1 'polypeptide(L)' 'MPAETLDVRDIPPAKRHPTIHDAFADLDAGESLELVNDHDPQPLFYEFDAEVDDFDADGYEVEQRGPGEFVARLPKE' A
#
# COMPACT_ATOMS: atom_id res chain seq x y z
N MET A 1 3.26 3.42 14.13
CA MET A 1 3.32 1.99 13.77
C MET A 1 2.15 1.75 12.83
N PRO A 2 2.32 0.98 11.75
CA PRO A 2 1.20 0.69 10.85
C PRO A 2 0.12 -0.08 11.62
N ALA A 3 -1.14 0.18 11.28
CA ALA A 3 -2.27 -0.55 11.86
C ALA A 3 -2.34 -1.97 11.29
N GLU A 4 -1.99 -2.11 10.01
CA GLU A 4 -1.95 -3.40 9.30
C GLU A 4 -0.69 -3.52 8.44
N THR A 5 -0.19 -4.76 8.29
CA THR A 5 0.88 -5.10 7.34
C THR A 5 0.38 -6.18 6.38
N LEU A 6 0.44 -5.91 5.08
CA LEU A 6 0.00 -6.80 4.02
C LEU A 6 1.18 -7.17 3.11
N ASP A 7 1.53 -8.46 3.08
CA ASP A 7 2.50 -9.00 2.12
C ASP A 7 1.78 -9.55 0.89
N VAL A 8 2.01 -8.93 -0.27
CA VAL A 8 1.35 -9.30 -1.53
C VAL A 8 2.22 -10.14 -2.45
N ARG A 9 3.44 -10.50 -2.04
CA ARG A 9 4.39 -11.23 -2.90
C ARG A 9 3.86 -12.60 -3.30
N ASP A 10 3.15 -13.27 -2.40
CA ASP A 10 2.51 -14.58 -2.64
C ASP A 10 1.09 -14.48 -3.25
N ILE A 11 0.55 -13.26 -3.39
CA ILE A 11 -0.78 -13.04 -3.98
C ILE A 11 -0.65 -12.97 -5.51
N PRO A 12 -1.50 -13.70 -6.27
CA PRO A 12 -1.51 -13.61 -7.72
C PRO A 12 -1.64 -12.16 -8.20
N PRO A 13 -0.88 -11.71 -9.23
CA PRO A 13 -0.85 -10.30 -9.64
C PRO A 13 -2.23 -9.67 -9.85
N ALA A 14 -3.15 -10.40 -10.50
CA ALA A 14 -4.51 -9.94 -10.77
C ALA A 14 -5.38 -9.74 -9.51
N LYS A 15 -4.97 -10.26 -8.36
CA LYS A 15 -5.66 -10.13 -7.08
C LYS A 15 -5.01 -9.12 -6.13
N ARG A 16 -3.79 -8.66 -6.42
CA ARG A 16 -3.04 -7.77 -5.53
C ARG A 16 -3.78 -6.46 -5.30
N HIS A 17 -4.09 -5.71 -6.37
CA HIS A 17 -4.75 -4.41 -6.22
C HIS A 17 -6.11 -4.52 -5.48
N PRO A 18 -7.05 -5.42 -5.86
CA PRO A 18 -8.28 -5.58 -5.09
C PRO A 18 -8.04 -5.87 -3.60
N THR A 19 -7.06 -6.72 -3.28
CA THR A 19 -6.75 -7.06 -1.87
C THR A 19 -6.19 -5.85 -1.11
N ILE A 20 -5.35 -5.03 -1.77
CA ILE A 20 -4.76 -3.83 -1.17
C ILE A 20 -5.84 -2.76 -0.94
N HIS A 21 -6.74 -2.57 -1.91
CA HIS A 21 -7.87 -1.66 -1.78
C HIS A 21 -8.82 -2.08 -0.65
N ASP A 22 -9.16 -3.37 -0.56
CA ASP A 22 -10.00 -3.90 0.52
C ASP A 22 -9.32 -3.66 1.89
N ALA A 23 -8.04 -3.98 2.02
CA ALA A 23 -7.27 -3.77 3.24
C ALA A 23 -7.19 -2.29 3.64
N PHE A 24 -6.98 -1.39 2.68
CA PHE A 24 -6.95 0.05 2.93
C PHE A 24 -8.33 0.61 3.31
N ALA A 25 -9.40 0.11 2.68
CA ALA A 25 -10.76 0.53 2.96
C ALA A 25 -11.18 0.20 4.41
N ASP A 26 -10.69 -0.92 4.94
CA ASP A 26 -10.97 -1.38 6.31
C ASP A 26 -10.23 -0.58 7.41
N LEU A 27 -9.26 0.27 7.05
CA LEU A 27 -8.54 1.13 8.00
C LEU A 27 -9.41 2.28 8.52
N ASP A 28 -9.17 2.69 9.77
CA ASP A 28 -9.70 3.94 10.31
C ASP A 28 -8.87 5.15 9.83
N ALA A 29 -9.48 6.34 9.83
CA ALA A 29 -8.80 7.60 9.55
C ALA A 29 -7.63 7.83 10.53
N GLY A 30 -6.47 8.22 10.00
CA GLY A 30 -5.21 8.38 10.73
C GLY A 30 -4.39 7.09 10.87
N GLU A 31 -4.88 5.95 10.38
CA GLU A 31 -4.11 4.70 10.31
C GLU A 31 -3.28 4.60 9.02
N SER A 32 -2.46 3.55 8.91
CA SER A 32 -1.69 3.30 7.70
C SER A 32 -1.50 1.81 7.44
N LEU A 33 -1.56 1.42 6.16
CA LEU A 33 -1.22 0.09 5.66
C LEU A 33 0.28 0.03 5.33
N GLU A 34 0.99 -0.96 5.86
CA GLU A 34 2.34 -1.31 5.42
C GLU A 34 2.24 -2.43 4.36
N LEU A 35 2.56 -2.12 3.11
CA LEU A 35 2.51 -3.04 1.98
C LEU A 35 3.91 -3.57 1.67
N VAL A 36 4.10 -4.89 1.68
CA VAL A 36 5.33 -5.56 1.20
C VAL A 36 5.10 -6.09 -0.21
N ASN A 37 5.84 -5.55 -1.19
CA ASN A 37 5.74 -5.87 -2.61
C ASN A 37 7.07 -6.38 -3.19
N ASP A 38 7.00 -7.18 -4.25
CA ASP A 38 8.18 -7.75 -4.94
C ASP A 38 8.81 -6.81 -5.98
N HIS A 39 8.19 -5.66 -6.24
CA HIS A 39 8.63 -4.64 -7.18
C HIS A 39 8.24 -3.24 -6.68
N ASP A 40 8.75 -2.23 -7.38
CA ASP A 40 8.46 -0.83 -7.07
C ASP A 40 6.94 -0.55 -7.15
N PRO A 41 6.30 -0.12 -6.05
CA PRO A 41 4.87 0.15 -5.99
C PRO A 41 4.46 1.50 -6.60
N GLN A 42 5.34 2.22 -7.31
CA GLN A 42 5.01 3.49 -7.96
C GLN A 42 3.72 3.48 -8.81
N PRO A 43 3.39 2.43 -9.61
CA PRO A 43 2.12 2.38 -10.33
C PRO A 43 0.90 2.37 -9.40
N LEU A 44 1.01 1.66 -8.27
CA LEU A 44 -0.04 1.59 -7.26
C LEU A 44 -0.23 2.92 -6.55
N PHE A 45 0.87 3.64 -6.25
CA PHE A 45 0.80 4.99 -5.70
C PHE A 45 -0.07 5.92 -6.57
N TYR A 46 0.17 5.95 -7.89
CA TYR A 46 -0.62 6.79 -8.79
C TYR A 46 -2.08 6.34 -8.92
N GLU A 47 -2.36 5.04 -8.78
CA GLU A 47 -3.73 4.52 -8.72
C GLU A 47 -4.45 5.03 -7.47
N PHE A 48 -3.81 4.91 -6.30
CA PHE A 48 -4.35 5.39 -5.03
C PHE A 48 -4.57 6.91 -5.02
N ASP A 49 -3.58 7.70 -5.45
CA ASP A 49 -3.67 9.16 -5.55
C ASP A 49 -4.81 9.63 -6.48
N ALA A 50 -5.14 8.82 -7.50
CA ALA A 50 -6.19 9.15 -8.46
C ALA A 50 -7.59 8.66 -8.05
N GLU A 51 -7.70 7.53 -7.33
CA GLU A 51 -8.96 6.81 -7.13
C GLU A 51 -9.43 6.76 -5.66
N VAL A 52 -8.58 7.10 -4.68
CA VAL A 52 -8.89 6.95 -3.26
C VAL A 52 -8.83 8.32 -2.57
N ASP A 53 -10.00 8.91 -2.33
CA ASP A 53 -10.11 10.26 -1.75
C ASP A 53 -9.49 10.38 -0.34
N ASP A 54 -9.53 9.31 0.45
CA ASP A 54 -9.00 9.29 1.82
C ASP A 54 -7.51 8.89 1.89
N PHE A 55 -6.81 8.79 0.76
CA PHE A 55 -5.39 8.43 0.72
C PHE A 55 -4.49 9.66 0.92
N ASP A 56 -3.64 9.61 1.95
CA ASP A 56 -2.64 10.64 2.22
C ASP A 56 -1.41 10.45 1.32
N ALA A 57 -1.45 11.07 0.14
CA ALA A 57 -0.34 11.03 -0.80
C ALA A 57 0.90 11.78 -0.29
N ASP A 58 0.74 12.83 0.53
CA ASP A 58 1.84 13.60 1.12
C ASP A 58 2.60 12.79 2.19
N GLY A 59 1.88 11.91 2.91
CA GLY A 59 2.40 11.00 3.92
C GLY A 59 2.88 9.65 3.39
N TYR A 60 2.74 9.38 2.10
CA TYR A 60 3.17 8.13 1.47
C TYR A 60 4.70 7.98 1.51
N GLU A 61 5.17 6.81 1.94
CA GLU A 61 6.61 6.51 2.03
C GLU A 61 6.90 5.14 1.39
N VAL A 62 8.05 5.00 0.73
CA VAL A 62 8.51 3.70 0.20
C VAL A 62 9.98 3.47 0.53
N GLU A 63 10.28 2.27 1.03
CA GLU A 63 11.62 1.80 1.35
C GLU A 63 11.93 0.52 0.58
N GLN A 64 13.11 0.45 -0.06
CA GLN A 64 13.62 -0.81 -0.59
C GLN A 64 14.52 -1.48 0.46
N ARG A 65 14.04 -2.56 1.07
CA ARG A 65 14.79 -3.33 2.09
C ARG A 65 15.78 -4.33 1.49
N GLY A 66 15.56 -4.74 0.24
CA GLY A 66 16.44 -5.66 -0.47
C GLY A 66 16.05 -5.86 -1.94
N PRO A 67 16.76 -6.76 -2.64
CA PRO A 67 16.42 -7.11 -4.03
C PRO A 67 15.02 -7.70 -4.10
N GLY A 68 14.08 -6.98 -4.73
CA GLY A 68 12.69 -7.40 -4.83
C GLY A 68 11.93 -7.37 -3.49
N GLU A 69 12.33 -6.52 -2.55
CA GLU A 69 11.55 -6.24 -1.35
C GLU A 69 11.37 -4.74 -1.20
N PHE A 70 10.17 -4.28 -1.54
CA PHE A 70 9.73 -2.89 -1.41
C PHE A 70 8.64 -2.83 -0.35
N VAL A 71 8.81 -1.93 0.60
CA VAL A 71 7.85 -1.71 1.68
C VAL A 71 7.30 -0.31 1.54
N ALA A 72 6.03 -0.21 1.18
CA ALA A 72 5.31 1.04 1.07
C ALA A 72 4.41 1.24 2.28
N ARG A 73 4.33 2.48 2.76
CA ARG A 73 3.40 2.90 3.79
C ARG A 73 2.33 3.78 3.13
N LEU A 74 1.08 3.34 3.21
CA LEU A 74 -0.08 4.01 2.67
C LEU A 74 -0.92 4.54 3.84
N PRO A 75 -0.82 5.84 4.20
CA PRO A 75 -1.64 6.44 5.24
C PRO A 75 -3.05 6.79 4.75
N LYS A 76 -4.01 6.77 5.67
CA LYS A 76 -5.41 7.18 5.44
C LYS A 76 -5.74 8.44 6.22
N GLU A 77 -6.35 9.44 5.59
CA GLU A 77 -6.80 10.70 6.20
C GLU A 77 -8.15 10.59 6.93
#